data_AF-A0A7D9K7I5-F1
#
_entry.id   AF-A0A7D9K7I5-F1
#
_cell.length_a   1.000
_cell.length_b   1.000
_cell.length_c   1.000
_cell.angle_alpha   90.00
_cell.angle_beta   90.00
_cell.angle_gamma   90.00
#
_symmetry.space_group_name_H-M   'P 1'
#
loop_
_entity.id
_entity.type
_entity.pdbx_description
1 polymer ?
#
loop_
_entity_poly.entity_id
_entity_poly.type
_entity_poly.pdbx_seq_one_letter_code
_entity_poly.pdbx_strand_id
1 'polypeptide(L)'
;MDVFDTTSQEVVKATSEIAKEVEALEPVSEELEKAGKQLVEVKVIRNKLHPVEIKLVIMEQTLVWLVESNRDDPATVALLKGRYRQVEEPVTKLVAKVTAREVKLYDIVTVVLKPEVNLDRVEEKLEEFEKEFSEVEPVSAKYDVAMAVQEQHKPLCHEVVNYDQILKHIVQQVQEQPEQSSELQNRLNDLKTRWSDVHNKVVDQQQTIEDVVPAAITCEEAWEEVEPHLNDVEARLKKITTIPVEHKGLTKQQNILKSAEETIERVTPMYQEYIDTAAALIDTCKMDDVTRDVAVVQEKLDLTKHRWAKIKELTDERKQQMQEAQKLVKKFQSIVSPYEDTLRNCEKRSKKPRELGSEPEALQNYLTKLQNAKNDLDTVKTQAAPLKSRLQAANNSSEIIDYSAPVERVARLLDGTESLREDVADKIHWLTDVVEKTAEFNTAVTEMEEWLPKVEKSAECLGPMSTDLEIIKDQIKAVQEILHEVEVKKPLNEKIEATSDWLTQARNDEPKEVGKIKERSGDVIDRYNKLLKQLQNRERKLGVIQKEMSMSEELIEPLEQVFAQVEELVEAAPPVSFEAQEVEAHLEKIK
;
A
#
# COMPACT_ATOMS: atom_id res chain seq x y z
N MET A 1 4.38 54.15 -16.88
CA MET A 1 4.28 55.52 -17.41
C MET A 1 3.37 56.36 -16.53
N ASP A 2 2.16 55.90 -16.21
CA ASP A 2 1.19 56.60 -15.34
C ASP A 2 1.74 57.03 -13.98
N VAL A 3 2.56 56.20 -13.32
CA VAL A 3 3.21 56.53 -12.03
C VAL A 3 4.20 57.69 -12.19
N PHE A 4 4.97 57.72 -13.28
CA PHE A 4 5.93 58.79 -13.58
C PHE A 4 5.21 60.11 -13.86
N ASP A 5 4.11 60.07 -14.62
CA ASP A 5 3.32 61.25 -14.97
C ASP A 5 2.56 61.83 -13.77
N THR A 6 1.98 60.97 -12.94
CA THR A 6 1.27 61.39 -11.72
C THR A 6 2.25 62.03 -10.73
N THR A 7 3.40 61.39 -10.50
CA THR A 7 4.45 61.92 -9.61
C THR A 7 5.00 63.25 -10.12
N SER A 8 5.20 63.37 -11.44
CA SER A 8 5.63 64.62 -12.09
C SER A 8 4.66 65.78 -11.83
N GLN A 9 3.35 65.57 -11.97
CA GLN A 9 2.35 66.62 -11.74
C GLN A 9 2.29 67.06 -10.27
N GLU A 10 2.36 66.10 -9.36
CA GLU A 10 2.37 66.38 -7.92
C GLU A 10 3.60 67.19 -7.50
N VAL A 11 4.79 66.82 -8.01
CA VAL A 11 6.04 67.53 -7.74
C VAL A 11 5.98 68.96 -8.30
N VAL A 12 5.53 69.14 -9.54
CA VAL A 12 5.41 70.49 -10.14
C VAL A 12 4.45 71.38 -9.35
N LYS A 13 3.29 70.84 -8.93
CA LYS A 13 2.31 71.59 -8.14
C LYS A 13 2.88 71.98 -6.77
N ALA A 14 3.43 71.03 -6.03
CA ALA A 14 4.00 71.28 -4.71
C ALA A 14 5.19 72.26 -4.79
N THR A 15 6.05 72.13 -5.80
CA THR A 15 7.18 73.05 -6.04
C THR A 15 6.69 74.47 -6.32
N SER A 16 5.62 74.64 -7.09
CA SER A 16 5.04 75.96 -7.38
C SER A 16 4.42 76.61 -6.13
N GLU A 17 3.73 75.82 -5.29
CA GLU A 17 3.14 76.31 -4.05
C GLU A 17 4.23 76.74 -3.05
N ILE A 18 5.27 75.91 -2.85
CA ILE A 18 6.38 76.22 -1.96
C ILE A 18 7.22 77.39 -2.50
N ALA A 19 7.40 77.51 -3.82
CA ALA A 19 8.11 78.65 -4.40
C ALA A 19 7.42 79.99 -4.09
N LYS A 20 6.09 80.04 -4.11
CA LYS A 20 5.32 81.23 -3.71
C LYS A 20 5.50 81.56 -2.23
N GLU A 21 5.51 80.54 -1.36
CA GLU A 21 5.79 80.74 0.07
C GLU A 21 7.21 81.31 0.29
N VAL A 22 8.22 80.80 -0.44
CA VAL A 22 9.61 81.26 -0.36
C VAL A 22 9.79 82.67 -0.90
N GLU A 23 9.03 83.07 -1.93
CA GLU A 23 9.04 84.43 -2.48
C GLU A 23 8.34 85.46 -1.58
N ALA A 24 7.36 85.01 -0.77
CA ALA A 24 6.66 85.86 0.19
C ALA A 24 7.46 86.12 1.49
N LEU A 25 8.58 85.42 1.71
CA LEU A 25 9.43 85.64 2.88
C LEU A 25 10.10 87.02 2.84
N GLU A 26 10.07 87.73 3.96
CA GLU A 26 10.81 88.99 4.14
C GLU A 26 12.32 88.79 3.91
N PRO A 27 13.12 89.84 3.66
CA PRO A 27 14.58 89.73 3.64
C PRO A 27 15.13 89.14 4.95
N VAL A 28 16.27 88.46 4.88
CA VAL A 28 16.95 87.91 6.06
C VAL A 28 17.29 89.07 7.01
N SER A 29 16.77 89.02 8.22
CA SER A 29 17.00 90.05 9.24
C SER A 29 18.36 89.84 9.91
N GLU A 30 19.07 90.94 10.20
CA GLU A 30 20.26 90.92 11.05
C GLU A 30 19.92 90.99 12.55
N GLU A 31 18.66 91.26 12.91
CA GLU A 31 18.20 91.28 14.30
C GLU A 31 17.89 89.84 14.79
N LEU A 32 18.55 89.43 15.88
CA LEU A 32 18.53 88.06 16.39
C LEU A 32 17.13 87.45 16.59
N GLU A 33 16.24 88.16 17.29
CA GLU A 33 14.91 87.63 17.61
C GLU A 33 14.07 87.41 16.35
N LYS A 34 14.25 88.28 15.35
CA LYS A 34 13.61 88.16 14.04
C LYS A 34 14.27 87.07 13.20
N ALA A 35 15.60 86.95 13.21
CA ALA A 35 16.33 85.89 12.53
C ALA A 35 15.97 84.48 13.08
N GLY A 36 15.80 84.35 14.39
CA GLY A 36 15.34 83.10 15.02
C GLY A 36 13.92 82.71 14.59
N LYS A 37 12.99 83.68 14.53
CA LYS A 37 11.63 83.46 14.00
C LYS A 37 11.67 83.06 12.51
N GLN A 38 12.47 83.77 11.71
CA GLN A 38 12.68 83.45 10.29
C GLN A 38 13.30 82.06 10.08
N LEU A 39 14.18 81.60 10.97
CA LEU A 39 14.76 80.25 10.89
C LEU A 39 13.71 79.16 11.13
N VAL A 40 12.80 79.37 12.08
CA VAL A 40 11.67 78.45 12.32
C VAL A 40 10.76 78.39 11.10
N GLU A 41 10.43 79.53 10.50
CA GLU A 41 9.63 79.60 9.26
C GLU A 41 10.32 78.88 8.09
N VAL A 42 11.63 79.06 7.92
CA VAL A 42 12.41 78.38 6.88
C VAL A 42 12.48 76.87 7.13
N LYS A 43 12.57 76.41 8.38
CA LYS A 43 12.49 74.97 8.72
C LYS A 43 11.14 74.35 8.38
N VAL A 44 10.03 75.09 8.58
CA VAL A 44 8.70 74.63 8.15
C VAL A 44 8.66 74.45 6.63
N ILE A 45 9.22 75.39 5.88
CA ILE A 45 9.34 75.30 4.42
C ILE A 45 10.26 74.14 4.01
N ARG A 46 11.35 73.90 4.76
CA ARG A 46 12.26 72.76 4.50
C ARG A 46 11.54 71.42 4.66
N ASN A 47 10.76 71.27 5.72
CA ASN A 47 9.94 70.08 5.97
C ASN A 47 8.88 69.85 4.88
N LYS A 48 8.33 70.92 4.28
CA LYS A 48 7.44 70.81 3.12
C LYS A 48 8.17 70.40 1.83
N LEU A 49 9.45 70.78 1.67
CA LEU A 49 10.23 70.42 0.49
C LEU A 49 10.80 69.00 0.55
N HIS A 50 11.06 68.46 1.73
CA HIS A 50 11.63 67.12 1.89
C HIS A 50 10.79 66.01 1.22
N PRO A 51 9.44 65.95 1.36
CA PRO A 51 8.61 65.02 0.60
C PRO A 51 8.69 65.22 -0.92
N VAL A 52 8.93 66.44 -1.40
CA VAL A 52 9.08 66.75 -2.82
C VAL A 52 10.40 66.21 -3.35
N GLU A 53 11.48 66.30 -2.57
CA GLU A 53 12.79 65.70 -2.87
C GLU A 53 12.71 64.16 -2.91
N ILE A 54 12.01 63.53 -1.96
CA ILE A 54 11.76 62.08 -1.97
C ILE A 54 11.00 61.67 -3.24
N LYS A 55 9.93 62.42 -3.60
CA LYS A 55 9.18 62.15 -4.83
C LYS A 55 10.03 62.32 -6.08
N LEU A 56 10.99 63.26 -6.08
CA LEU A 56 11.93 63.44 -7.18
C LEU A 56 12.88 62.23 -7.31
N VAL A 57 13.39 61.69 -6.21
CA VAL A 57 14.22 60.46 -6.19
C VAL A 57 13.43 59.25 -6.69
N ILE A 58 12.17 59.09 -6.25
CA ILE A 58 11.28 58.03 -6.75
C ILE A 58 11.06 58.20 -8.27
N MET A 59 10.89 59.43 -8.73
CA MET A 59 10.72 59.74 -10.16
C MET A 59 11.99 59.43 -10.96
N GLU A 60 13.18 59.62 -10.39
CA GLU A 60 14.47 59.25 -10.97
C GLU A 60 14.64 57.72 -11.07
N GLN A 61 14.34 56.98 -10.01
CA GLN A 61 14.37 55.51 -10.02
C GLN A 61 13.38 54.94 -11.05
N THR A 62 12.19 55.54 -11.13
CA THR A 62 11.18 55.19 -12.14
C THR A 62 11.67 55.52 -13.56
N LEU A 63 12.39 56.64 -13.74
CA LEU A 63 13.00 57.00 -15.02
C LEU A 63 14.05 55.96 -15.44
N VAL A 64 14.91 55.51 -14.51
CA VAL A 64 15.93 54.48 -14.79
C VAL A 64 15.27 53.22 -15.32
N TRP A 65 14.26 52.69 -14.63
CA TRP A 65 13.54 51.50 -15.09
C TRP A 65 12.84 51.71 -16.45
N LEU A 66 12.22 52.87 -16.67
CA LEU A 66 11.56 53.19 -17.95
C LEU A 66 12.56 53.32 -19.10
N VAL A 67 13.74 53.88 -18.85
CA VAL A 67 14.82 53.98 -19.84
C VAL A 67 15.37 52.59 -20.17
N GLU A 68 15.49 51.70 -19.18
CA GLU A 68 15.95 50.33 -19.39
C GLU A 68 14.95 49.47 -20.15
N SER A 69 13.66 49.65 -19.88
CA SER A 69 12.58 48.93 -20.55
C SER A 69 12.32 49.41 -21.99
N ASN A 70 12.81 50.60 -22.36
CA ASN A 70 12.65 51.21 -23.68
C ASN A 70 14.01 51.46 -24.39
N ARG A 71 15.03 50.62 -24.11
CA ARG A 71 16.40 50.77 -24.66
C ARG A 71 16.45 50.81 -26.20
N ASP A 72 15.48 50.16 -26.86
CA ASP A 72 15.39 50.07 -28.32
C ASP A 72 14.67 51.27 -28.98
N ASP A 73 14.14 52.23 -28.20
CA ASP A 73 13.51 53.48 -28.70
C ASP A 73 14.19 54.74 -28.12
N PRO A 74 15.25 55.24 -28.78
CA PRO A 74 16.00 56.42 -28.34
C PRO A 74 15.17 57.71 -28.27
N ALA A 75 14.12 57.84 -29.09
CA ALA A 75 13.28 59.03 -29.11
C ALA A 75 12.43 59.13 -27.84
N THR A 76 11.84 58.01 -27.41
CA THR A 76 11.08 57.92 -26.16
C THR A 76 11.97 58.12 -24.94
N VAL A 77 13.20 57.55 -24.94
CA VAL A 77 14.18 57.77 -23.87
C VAL A 77 14.58 59.25 -23.75
N ALA A 78 14.80 59.94 -24.86
CA ALA A 78 15.14 61.37 -24.85
C ALA A 78 13.97 62.24 -24.32
N LEU A 79 12.73 61.92 -24.70
CA LEU A 79 11.53 62.60 -24.20
C LEU A 79 11.36 62.43 -22.69
N LEU A 80 11.53 61.21 -22.17
CA LEU A 80 11.41 60.91 -20.73
C LEU A 80 12.46 61.66 -19.89
N LYS A 81 13.72 61.66 -20.34
CA LYS A 81 14.81 62.42 -19.69
C LYS A 81 14.56 63.93 -19.75
N GLY A 82 14.04 64.44 -20.88
CA GLY A 82 13.68 65.85 -21.03
C GLY A 82 12.57 66.28 -20.08
N ARG A 83 11.53 65.45 -19.92
CA ARG A 83 10.43 65.70 -18.99
C ARG A 83 10.86 65.65 -17.53
N TYR A 84 11.72 64.70 -17.16
CA TYR A 84 12.31 64.66 -15.81
C TYR A 84 13.07 65.95 -15.49
N ARG A 85 13.94 66.39 -16.41
CA ARG A 85 14.75 67.62 -16.24
C ARG A 85 13.90 68.88 -16.04
N GLN A 86 12.75 68.98 -16.72
CA GLN A 86 11.81 70.11 -16.53
C GLN A 86 11.22 70.19 -15.12
N VAL A 87 11.17 69.07 -14.40
CA VAL A 87 10.68 69.00 -13.02
C VAL A 87 11.82 69.13 -12.02
N GLU A 88 12.96 68.51 -12.30
CA GLU A 88 14.16 68.51 -11.46
C GLU A 88 14.73 69.94 -11.29
N GLU A 89 14.88 70.68 -12.39
CA GLU A 89 15.58 71.97 -12.36
C GLU A 89 14.92 73.02 -11.43
N PRO A 90 13.57 73.22 -11.45
CA PRO A 90 12.89 74.07 -10.48
C PRO A 90 13.05 73.62 -9.02
N VAL A 91 12.97 72.32 -8.74
CA VAL A 91 13.11 71.77 -7.38
C VAL A 91 14.52 72.05 -6.87
N THR A 92 15.54 71.71 -7.64
CA THR A 92 16.95 71.91 -7.25
C THR A 92 17.27 73.39 -6.99
N LYS A 93 16.75 74.31 -7.82
CA LYS A 93 16.89 75.75 -7.57
C LYS A 93 16.21 76.20 -6.29
N LEU A 94 15.01 75.69 -6.00
CA LEU A 94 14.27 76.02 -4.79
C LEU A 94 14.93 75.46 -3.53
N VAL A 95 15.40 74.19 -3.58
CA VAL A 95 16.20 73.55 -2.54
C VAL A 95 17.41 74.43 -2.23
N ALA A 96 18.20 74.77 -3.24
CA ALA A 96 19.41 75.59 -3.08
C ALA A 96 19.11 76.97 -2.47
N LYS A 97 18.02 77.62 -2.89
CA LYS A 97 17.62 78.93 -2.34
C LYS A 97 17.20 78.85 -0.88
N VAL A 98 16.43 77.82 -0.50
CA VAL A 98 16.01 77.59 0.90
C VAL A 98 17.21 77.22 1.75
N THR A 99 18.08 76.31 1.29
CA THR A 99 19.28 75.89 2.00
C THR A 99 20.25 77.05 2.20
N ALA A 100 20.49 77.88 1.18
CA ALA A 100 21.34 79.07 1.31
C ALA A 100 20.78 80.09 2.31
N ARG A 101 19.46 80.23 2.37
CA ARG A 101 18.79 81.10 3.36
C ARG A 101 18.84 80.50 4.77
N GLU A 102 18.65 79.20 4.89
CA GLU A 102 18.77 78.45 6.14
C GLU A 102 20.18 78.56 6.70
N VAL A 103 21.21 78.36 5.88
CA VAL A 103 22.62 78.55 6.27
C VAL A 103 22.87 79.97 6.75
N LYS A 104 22.43 81.00 6.01
CA LYS A 104 22.60 82.40 6.45
C LYS A 104 21.90 82.71 7.78
N LEU A 105 20.68 82.20 7.97
CA LEU A 105 19.93 82.37 9.22
C LEU A 105 20.57 81.56 10.35
N TYR A 106 21.06 80.37 10.05
CA TYR A 106 21.80 79.53 10.99
C TYR A 106 23.09 80.24 11.40
N ASP A 107 23.87 80.82 10.48
CA ASP A 107 25.06 81.60 10.79
C ASP A 107 24.73 82.78 11.71
N ILE A 108 23.67 83.55 11.43
CA ILE A 108 23.24 84.69 12.27
C ILE A 108 22.77 84.22 13.66
N VAL A 109 22.02 83.12 13.75
CA VAL A 109 21.55 82.56 15.02
C VAL A 109 22.68 81.86 15.80
N THR A 110 23.64 81.27 15.11
CA THR A 110 24.79 80.55 15.68
C THR A 110 25.88 81.52 16.13
N VAL A 111 26.00 82.70 15.51
CA VAL A 111 26.81 83.83 16.03
C VAL A 111 26.37 84.25 17.45
N VAL A 112 25.19 83.83 17.91
CA VAL A 112 24.71 84.01 19.31
C VAL A 112 24.46 82.71 20.08
N LEU A 113 24.70 81.53 19.48
CA LEU A 113 25.18 80.40 20.28
C LEU A 113 26.66 80.65 20.61
N LYS A 114 26.93 81.72 21.35
CA LYS A 114 28.06 81.76 22.28
C LYS A 114 27.76 80.65 23.27
N PRO A 115 28.44 79.52 23.21
CA PRO A 115 28.33 78.63 24.32
C PRO A 115 29.27 79.22 25.38
N GLU A 116 28.75 79.51 26.56
CA GLU A 116 29.43 78.91 27.70
C GLU A 116 29.28 77.39 27.46
N VAL A 117 30.14 76.81 26.60
CA VAL A 117 30.38 75.37 26.66
C VAL A 117 31.08 75.27 27.99
N ASN A 118 30.30 74.92 29.00
CA ASN A 118 30.91 74.47 30.22
C ASN A 118 31.57 73.12 29.89
N LEU A 119 32.91 73.10 29.90
CA LEU A 119 33.69 71.87 29.77
C LEU A 119 33.17 70.81 30.74
N ASP A 120 32.68 71.22 31.92
CA ASP A 120 32.08 70.37 32.94
C ASP A 120 30.87 69.57 32.41
N ARG A 121 30.06 70.13 31.50
CA ARG A 121 28.87 69.43 30.94
C ARG A 121 29.26 68.36 29.92
N VAL A 122 30.37 68.56 29.20
CA VAL A 122 30.89 67.58 28.26
C VAL A 122 31.64 66.48 29.02
N GLU A 123 32.34 66.83 30.09
CA GLU A 123 32.92 65.86 31.04
C GLU A 123 31.83 65.01 31.71
N GLU A 124 30.73 65.61 32.20
CA GLU A 124 29.58 64.88 32.78
C GLU A 124 28.96 63.90 31.78
N LYS A 125 28.78 64.33 30.52
CA LYS A 125 28.25 63.46 29.47
C LYS A 125 29.23 62.37 29.05
N LEU A 126 30.53 62.63 29.07
CA LEU A 126 31.54 61.60 28.85
C LEU A 126 31.54 60.57 29.98
N GLU A 127 31.35 60.97 31.24
CA GLU A 127 31.19 60.04 32.36
C GLU A 127 29.93 59.17 32.21
N GLU A 128 28.83 59.74 31.71
CA GLU A 128 27.64 58.97 31.35
C GLU A 128 27.94 57.95 30.23
N PHE A 129 28.64 58.33 29.16
CA PHE A 129 29.01 57.40 28.09
C PHE A 129 30.00 56.33 28.55
N GLU A 130 30.99 56.67 29.36
CA GLU A 130 31.95 55.71 29.93
C GLU A 130 31.22 54.68 30.80
N LYS A 131 30.19 55.11 31.54
CA LYS A 131 29.35 54.24 32.34
C LYS A 131 28.43 53.39 31.47
N GLU A 132 27.70 53.99 30.53
CA GLU A 132 26.79 53.28 29.62
C GLU A 132 27.57 52.24 28.81
N PHE A 133 28.73 52.59 28.25
CA PHE A 133 29.58 51.65 27.52
C PHE A 133 30.14 50.54 28.42
N SER A 134 30.42 50.83 29.70
CA SER A 134 30.82 49.79 30.66
C SER A 134 29.71 48.79 30.98
N GLU A 135 28.45 49.18 30.75
CA GLU A 135 27.25 48.35 30.96
C GLU A 135 26.79 47.63 29.68
N VAL A 136 27.26 48.04 28.49
CA VAL A 136 26.95 47.38 27.21
C VAL A 136 27.49 45.96 27.19
N GLU A 137 26.61 44.99 26.94
CA GLU A 137 27.02 43.60 26.81
C GLU A 137 27.87 43.36 25.53
N PRO A 138 28.85 42.45 25.58
CA PRO A 138 29.68 42.14 24.41
C PRO A 138 28.84 41.50 23.29
N VAL A 139 29.27 41.73 22.05
CA VAL A 139 28.68 41.13 20.84
C VAL A 139 28.65 39.60 21.00
N SER A 140 27.55 38.99 20.57
CA SER A 140 27.32 37.55 20.64
C SER A 140 27.24 36.95 19.23
N ALA A 141 27.67 35.70 19.08
CA ALA A 141 27.49 34.93 17.85
C ALA A 141 26.04 34.42 17.68
N LYS A 142 25.22 34.43 18.73
CA LYS A 142 23.85 33.91 18.70
C LYS A 142 22.90 34.95 18.10
N TYR A 143 22.16 34.59 17.07
CA TYR A 143 21.30 35.51 16.30
C TYR A 143 20.41 36.44 17.15
N ASP A 144 19.62 35.88 18.07
CA ASP A 144 18.68 36.67 18.89
C ASP A 144 19.39 37.67 19.80
N VAL A 145 20.56 37.30 20.33
CA VAL A 145 21.39 38.16 21.18
C VAL A 145 22.14 39.20 20.34
N ALA A 146 22.68 38.81 19.18
CA ALA A 146 23.39 39.70 18.26
C ALA A 146 22.47 40.83 17.75
N MET A 147 21.24 40.47 17.38
CA MET A 147 20.20 41.42 16.98
C MET A 147 19.83 42.38 18.12
N ALA A 148 19.69 41.87 19.36
CA ALA A 148 19.41 42.71 20.52
C ALA A 148 20.55 43.68 20.82
N VAL A 149 21.81 43.23 20.71
CA VAL A 149 23.01 44.08 20.88
C VAL A 149 23.07 45.16 19.80
N GLN A 150 22.76 44.85 18.54
CA GLN A 150 22.70 45.83 17.46
C GLN A 150 21.67 46.95 17.72
N GLU A 151 20.46 46.58 18.15
CA GLU A 151 19.40 47.55 18.44
C GLU A 151 19.76 48.44 19.65
N GLN A 152 20.44 47.88 20.67
CA GLN A 152 20.90 48.63 21.83
C GLN A 152 22.09 49.56 21.51
N HIS A 153 22.98 49.18 20.58
CA HIS A 153 24.17 49.94 20.21
C HIS A 153 23.88 51.15 19.29
N LYS A 154 22.82 51.06 18.48
CA LYS A 154 22.40 52.10 17.52
C LYS A 154 22.22 53.52 18.11
N PRO A 155 21.54 53.75 19.25
CA PRO A 155 21.45 55.07 19.86
C PRO A 155 22.82 55.60 20.32
N LEU A 156 23.67 54.75 20.91
CA LEU A 156 25.03 55.13 21.33
C LEU A 156 25.86 55.65 20.15
N CYS A 157 25.82 54.98 18.99
CA CYS A 157 26.51 55.44 17.79
C CYS A 157 26.06 56.84 17.33
N HIS A 158 24.74 57.10 17.32
CA HIS A 158 24.22 58.41 16.94
C HIS A 158 24.64 59.50 17.93
N GLU A 159 24.65 59.20 19.22
CA GLU A 159 25.08 60.15 20.25
C GLU A 159 26.58 60.43 20.16
N VAL A 160 27.42 59.41 19.98
CA VAL A 160 28.86 59.58 19.80
C VAL A 160 29.19 60.46 18.60
N VAL A 161 28.53 60.27 17.45
CA VAL A 161 28.74 61.14 16.27
C VAL A 161 28.36 62.60 16.56
N ASN A 162 27.30 62.84 17.33
CA ASN A 162 26.86 64.18 17.69
C ASN A 162 27.87 64.88 18.64
N TYR A 163 28.32 64.17 19.68
CA TYR A 163 29.30 64.71 20.64
C TYR A 163 30.71 64.86 20.04
N ASP A 164 31.09 64.05 19.06
CA ASP A 164 32.34 64.25 18.30
C ASP A 164 32.34 65.58 17.53
N GLN A 165 31.20 65.98 16.94
CA GLN A 165 31.04 67.29 16.31
C GLN A 165 31.13 68.44 17.32
N ILE A 166 30.53 68.26 18.51
CA ILE A 166 30.58 69.23 19.61
C ILE A 166 32.03 69.39 20.11
N LEU A 167 32.75 68.29 20.35
CA LEU A 167 34.14 68.31 20.79
C LEU A 167 35.09 68.93 19.76
N LYS A 168 34.92 68.63 18.47
CA LYS A 168 35.68 69.29 17.39
C LYS A 168 35.49 70.81 17.42
N HIS A 169 34.26 71.27 17.65
CA HIS A 169 33.97 72.70 17.77
C HIS A 169 34.64 73.33 18.99
N ILE A 170 34.60 72.67 20.16
CA ILE A 170 35.24 73.14 21.40
C ILE A 170 36.76 73.21 21.25
N VAL A 171 37.37 72.18 20.65
CA VAL A 171 38.81 72.14 20.38
C VAL A 171 39.22 73.30 19.48
N GLN A 172 38.45 73.60 18.43
CA GLN A 172 38.72 74.72 17.53
C GLN A 172 38.62 76.07 18.26
N GLN A 173 37.60 76.27 19.08
CA GLN A 173 37.42 77.50 19.86
C GLN A 173 38.55 77.74 20.87
N VAL A 174 39.01 76.69 21.57
CA VAL A 174 40.11 76.81 22.56
C VAL A 174 41.46 77.02 21.86
N GLN A 175 41.68 76.45 20.67
CA GLN A 175 42.89 76.67 19.87
C GLN A 175 43.00 78.10 19.32
N GLU A 176 41.87 78.79 19.10
CA GLU A 176 41.82 80.19 18.65
C GLU A 176 42.12 81.19 19.79
N GLN A 177 42.16 80.77 21.06
CA GLN A 177 42.49 81.61 22.23
C GLN A 177 43.62 81.01 23.11
N PRO A 178 44.89 81.07 22.67
CA PRO A 178 46.03 80.46 23.38
C PRO A 178 46.46 81.19 24.68
N GLU A 179 45.81 82.30 25.05
CA GLU A 179 46.09 83.07 26.28
C GLU A 179 45.38 82.52 27.53
N GLN A 180 44.48 81.53 27.38
CA GLN A 180 43.80 80.91 28.51
C GLN A 180 44.70 79.90 29.25
N SER A 181 44.45 79.73 30.56
CA SER A 181 45.28 78.98 31.52
C SER A 181 45.73 77.61 30.99
N SER A 182 47.00 77.24 31.21
CA SER A 182 47.56 75.90 30.91
C SER A 182 46.71 74.75 31.47
N GLU A 183 45.94 75.02 32.52
CA GLU A 183 44.98 74.12 33.15
C GLU A 183 43.81 73.72 32.23
N LEU A 184 43.26 74.66 31.45
CA LEU A 184 42.20 74.38 30.46
C LEU A 184 42.74 73.54 29.30
N GLN A 185 44.00 73.78 28.91
CA GLN A 185 44.68 72.97 27.90
C GLN A 185 44.86 71.51 28.37
N ASN A 186 45.19 71.30 29.64
CA ASN A 186 45.36 69.97 30.22
C ASN A 186 44.03 69.21 30.32
N ARG A 187 42.96 69.86 30.79
CA ARG A 187 41.61 69.25 30.83
C ARG A 187 41.08 68.91 29.45
N LEU A 188 41.32 69.78 28.46
CA LEU A 188 40.95 69.49 27.07
C LEU A 188 41.72 68.29 26.50
N ASN A 189 43.00 68.13 26.83
CA ASN A 189 43.79 66.98 26.40
C ASN A 189 43.31 65.69 27.07
N ASP A 190 42.99 65.72 28.37
CA ASP A 190 42.40 64.59 29.09
C ASP A 190 41.05 64.17 28.48
N LEU A 191 40.15 65.13 28.29
CA LEU A 191 38.86 64.93 27.65
C LEU A 191 39.00 64.37 26.24
N LYS A 192 39.98 64.87 25.46
CA LYS A 192 40.27 64.36 24.12
C LYS A 192 40.75 62.91 24.15
N THR A 193 41.61 62.54 25.10
CA THR A 193 42.10 61.17 25.23
C THR A 193 40.96 60.23 25.63
N ARG A 194 40.22 60.55 26.69
CA ARG A 194 39.08 59.74 27.16
C ARG A 194 37.97 59.63 26.11
N TRP A 195 37.65 60.72 25.42
CA TRP A 195 36.72 60.71 24.29
C TRP A 195 37.22 59.81 23.16
N SER A 196 38.50 59.91 22.81
CA SER A 196 39.10 59.08 21.76
C SER A 196 39.02 57.60 22.14
N ASP A 197 39.22 57.27 23.42
CA ASP A 197 39.09 55.90 23.91
C ASP A 197 37.64 55.38 23.83
N VAL A 198 36.63 56.16 24.25
CA VAL A 198 35.21 55.81 24.13
C VAL A 198 34.77 55.73 22.67
N HIS A 199 35.14 56.72 21.85
CA HIS A 199 34.85 56.75 20.43
C HIS A 199 35.44 55.54 19.71
N ASN A 200 36.71 55.22 19.95
CA ASN A 200 37.35 54.05 19.34
C ASN A 200 36.63 52.76 19.76
N LYS A 201 36.31 52.60 21.04
CA LYS A 201 35.57 51.42 21.51
C LYS A 201 34.18 51.26 20.89
N VAL A 202 33.44 52.36 20.72
CA VAL A 202 32.12 52.35 20.06
C VAL A 202 32.25 52.07 18.56
N VAL A 203 33.26 52.63 17.90
CA VAL A 203 33.53 52.35 16.48
C VAL A 203 33.99 50.91 16.27
N ASP A 204 34.88 50.40 17.13
CA ASP A 204 35.34 49.01 17.10
C ASP A 204 34.17 48.05 17.32
N GLN A 205 33.32 48.32 18.32
CA GLN A 205 32.11 47.52 18.56
C GLN A 205 31.10 47.62 17.41
N GLN A 206 30.93 48.80 16.79
CA GLN A 206 30.08 48.97 15.61
C GLN A 206 30.60 48.12 14.44
N GLN A 207 31.91 48.11 14.20
CA GLN A 207 32.52 47.31 13.14
C GLN A 207 32.28 45.82 13.39
N THR A 208 32.52 45.34 14.62
CA THR A 208 32.21 43.95 15.00
C THR A 208 30.73 43.61 14.82
N ILE A 209 29.80 44.53 15.12
CA ILE A 209 28.36 44.34 14.88
C ILE A 209 28.06 44.26 13.37
N GLU A 210 28.67 45.11 12.55
CA GLU A 210 28.50 45.13 11.09
C GLU A 210 29.05 43.88 10.40
N ASP A 211 30.05 43.23 11.00
CA ASP A 211 30.64 41.99 10.48
C ASP A 211 29.89 40.73 10.99
N VAL A 212 29.60 40.66 12.29
CA VAL A 212 29.02 39.46 12.94
C VAL A 212 27.51 39.35 12.76
N VAL A 213 26.74 40.44 12.84
CA VAL A 213 25.26 40.36 12.77
C VAL A 213 24.77 39.87 11.41
N PRO A 214 25.27 40.34 10.26
CA PRO A 214 24.87 39.79 8.96
C PRO A 214 25.22 38.31 8.80
N ALA A 215 26.37 37.88 9.33
CA ALA A 215 26.75 36.47 9.34
C ALA A 215 25.81 35.65 10.24
N ALA A 216 25.34 36.21 11.37
CA ALA A 216 24.39 35.56 12.26
C ALA A 216 22.98 35.45 11.62
N ILE A 217 22.55 36.49 10.89
CA ILE A 217 21.29 36.48 10.12
C ILE A 217 21.32 35.38 9.06
N THR A 218 22.34 35.38 8.21
CA THR A 218 22.44 34.42 7.10
C THR A 218 22.54 32.96 7.59
N CYS A 219 23.23 32.73 8.72
CA CYS A 219 23.28 31.42 9.38
C CYS A 219 21.90 30.96 9.89
N GLU A 220 21.13 31.84 10.54
CA GLU A 220 19.81 31.47 11.06
C GLU A 220 18.79 31.29 9.94
N GLU A 221 18.81 32.12 8.88
CA GLU A 221 17.97 31.94 7.70
C GLU A 221 18.23 30.58 7.01
N ALA A 222 19.51 30.21 6.83
CA ALA A 222 19.88 28.91 6.28
C ALA A 222 19.44 27.74 7.19
N TRP A 223 19.46 27.93 8.51
CA TRP A 223 18.95 26.94 9.46
C TRP A 223 17.44 26.75 9.35
N GLU A 224 16.66 27.84 9.34
CA GLU A 224 15.20 27.82 9.23
C GLU A 224 14.73 27.12 7.95
N GLU A 225 15.51 27.20 6.87
CA GLU A 225 15.22 26.49 5.62
C GLU A 225 15.46 24.97 5.74
N VAL A 226 16.52 24.55 6.42
CA VAL A 226 16.95 23.13 6.48
C VAL A 226 16.23 22.32 7.56
N GLU A 227 15.99 22.91 8.74
CA GLU A 227 15.37 22.23 9.89
C GLU A 227 14.07 21.45 9.58
N PRO A 228 13.05 22.06 8.93
CA PRO A 228 11.78 21.36 8.68
C PRO A 228 11.98 20.13 7.79
N HIS A 229 12.96 20.17 6.88
CA HIS A 229 13.27 19.05 6.01
C HIS A 229 13.99 17.91 6.73
N LEU A 230 14.90 18.22 7.65
CA LEU A 230 15.52 17.20 8.52
C LEU A 230 14.44 16.46 9.32
N ASN A 231 13.51 17.22 9.92
CA ASN A 231 12.40 16.67 10.70
C ASN A 231 11.47 15.79 9.84
N ASP A 232 11.16 16.19 8.60
CA ASP A 232 10.35 15.40 7.67
C ASP A 232 11.03 14.08 7.27
N VAL A 233 12.32 14.10 6.94
CA VAL A 233 13.08 12.89 6.59
C VAL A 233 13.16 11.94 7.78
N GLU A 234 13.49 12.44 8.98
CA GLU A 234 13.51 11.64 10.21
C GLU A 234 12.13 11.02 10.49
N ALA A 235 11.04 11.77 10.32
CA ALA A 235 9.68 11.26 10.50
C ALA A 235 9.32 10.17 9.49
N ARG A 236 9.75 10.31 8.22
CA ARG A 236 9.55 9.29 7.18
C ARG A 236 10.34 8.02 7.46
N LEU A 237 11.60 8.13 7.85
CA LEU A 237 12.44 7.00 8.23
C LEU A 237 11.87 6.27 9.46
N LYS A 238 11.33 7.02 10.44
CA LYS A 238 10.67 6.44 11.62
C LYS A 238 9.39 5.65 11.28
N LYS A 239 8.67 6.01 10.20
CA LYS A 239 7.52 5.23 9.73
C LYS A 239 7.92 3.86 9.16
N ILE A 240 9.17 3.70 8.73
CA ILE A 240 9.72 2.41 8.29
C ILE A 240 10.14 1.62 9.54
N THR A 241 9.14 1.17 10.31
CA THR A 241 9.39 0.34 11.50
C THR A 241 9.69 -1.10 11.10
N THR A 242 8.85 -1.67 10.22
CA THR A 242 8.97 -3.04 9.73
C THR A 242 8.89 -3.11 8.20
N ILE A 243 9.61 -4.08 7.64
CA ILE A 243 9.74 -4.32 6.21
C ILE A 243 9.08 -5.67 5.90
N PRO A 244 7.85 -5.67 5.36
CA PRO A 244 7.13 -6.91 5.11
C PRO A 244 7.72 -7.68 3.93
N VAL A 245 7.86 -9.00 4.09
CA VAL A 245 8.21 -9.95 3.03
C VAL A 245 6.96 -10.29 2.22
N GLU A 246 6.31 -9.26 1.68
CA GLU A 246 5.15 -9.34 0.80
C GLU A 246 5.25 -8.24 -0.26
N HIS A 247 4.95 -8.54 -1.52
CA HIS A 247 5.10 -7.59 -2.62
C HIS A 247 4.36 -6.26 -2.37
N LYS A 248 3.09 -6.30 -1.93
CA LYS A 248 2.29 -5.08 -1.72
C LYS A 248 2.84 -4.22 -0.58
N GLY A 249 3.12 -4.85 0.57
CA GLY A 249 3.71 -4.15 1.71
C GLY A 249 5.10 -3.58 1.39
N LEU A 250 5.95 -4.35 0.71
CA LEU A 250 7.30 -3.94 0.34
C LEU A 250 7.29 -2.72 -0.59
N THR A 251 6.43 -2.72 -1.62
CA THR A 251 6.30 -1.57 -2.53
C THR A 251 5.88 -0.29 -1.79
N LYS A 252 4.98 -0.40 -0.81
CA LYS A 252 4.58 0.76 0.01
C LYS A 252 5.78 1.34 0.77
N GLN A 253 6.58 0.49 1.40
CA GLN A 253 7.75 0.96 2.15
C GLN A 253 8.86 1.49 1.23
N GLN A 254 9.06 0.88 0.05
CA GLN A 254 9.98 1.38 -0.98
C GLN A 254 9.59 2.79 -1.45
N ASN A 255 8.30 3.09 -1.60
CA ASN A 255 7.86 4.42 -1.99
C ASN A 255 8.15 5.48 -0.90
N ILE A 256 8.00 5.11 0.38
CA ILE A 256 8.36 6.00 1.50
C ILE A 256 9.86 6.27 1.50
N LEU A 257 10.68 5.23 1.37
CA LEU A 257 12.14 5.36 1.31
C LEU A 257 12.57 6.21 0.11
N LYS A 258 12.02 5.95 -1.08
CA LYS A 258 12.32 6.72 -2.29
C LYS A 258 11.99 8.20 -2.12
N SER A 259 10.84 8.52 -1.52
CA SER A 259 10.48 9.92 -1.28
C SER A 259 11.37 10.58 -0.22
N ALA A 260 11.90 9.82 0.74
CA ALA A 260 12.93 10.29 1.67
C ALA A 260 14.26 10.55 0.94
N GLU A 261 14.72 9.62 0.08
CA GLU A 261 15.93 9.80 -0.76
C GLU A 261 15.82 11.04 -1.66
N GLU A 262 14.68 11.26 -2.33
CA GLU A 262 14.41 12.45 -3.16
C GLU A 262 14.47 13.74 -2.33
N THR A 263 14.00 13.70 -1.08
CA THR A 263 14.08 14.85 -0.16
C THR A 263 15.51 15.10 0.30
N ILE A 264 16.27 14.05 0.64
CA ILE A 264 17.69 14.15 1.01
C ILE A 264 18.50 14.76 -0.15
N GLU A 265 18.28 14.31 -1.38
CA GLU A 265 18.96 14.85 -2.56
C GLU A 265 18.66 16.35 -2.73
N ARG A 266 17.39 16.76 -2.62
CA ARG A 266 16.98 18.16 -2.69
C ARG A 266 17.57 19.02 -1.58
N VAL A 267 17.67 18.49 -0.36
CA VAL A 267 18.10 19.24 0.85
C VAL A 267 19.62 19.27 1.00
N THR A 268 20.35 18.38 0.32
CA THR A 268 21.81 18.34 0.35
C THR A 268 22.49 19.69 0.08
N PRO A 269 22.11 20.48 -0.96
CA PRO A 269 22.71 21.81 -1.16
C PRO A 269 22.37 22.79 -0.04
N MET A 270 21.12 22.81 0.44
CA MET A 270 20.67 23.70 1.53
C MET A 270 21.42 23.40 2.84
N TYR A 271 21.58 22.11 3.15
CA TYR A 271 22.40 21.67 4.27
C TYR A 271 23.85 22.15 4.12
N GLN A 272 24.44 22.04 2.93
CA GLN A 272 25.81 22.49 2.71
C GLN A 272 25.95 24.01 2.91
N GLU A 273 24.97 24.79 2.43
CA GLU A 273 24.90 26.24 2.65
C GLU A 273 24.81 26.59 4.14
N TYR A 274 24.00 25.87 4.93
CA TYR A 274 23.99 26.03 6.40
C TYR A 274 25.35 25.71 7.04
N ILE A 275 26.02 24.64 6.61
CA ILE A 275 27.36 24.31 7.15
C ILE A 275 28.38 25.41 6.82
N ASP A 276 28.34 25.94 5.60
CA ASP A 276 29.28 26.95 5.12
C ASP A 276 29.03 28.31 5.80
N THR A 277 27.77 28.73 5.94
CA THR A 277 27.37 29.96 6.65
C THR A 277 27.66 29.90 8.14
N ALA A 278 27.39 28.77 8.81
CA ALA A 278 27.74 28.58 10.21
C ALA A 278 29.26 28.59 10.45
N ALA A 279 30.05 27.98 9.55
CA ALA A 279 31.50 28.04 9.61
C ALA A 279 32.03 29.47 9.39
N ALA A 280 31.46 30.18 8.41
CA ALA A 280 31.80 31.58 8.15
C ALA A 280 31.52 32.47 9.37
N LEU A 281 30.34 32.33 10.00
CA LEU A 281 30.00 33.06 11.24
C LEU A 281 31.02 32.79 12.36
N ILE A 282 31.38 31.52 12.57
CA ILE A 282 32.37 31.15 13.59
C ILE A 282 33.74 31.75 13.27
N ASP A 283 34.13 31.78 12.00
CA ASP A 283 35.40 32.37 11.57
C ASP A 283 35.38 33.90 11.68
N THR A 284 34.30 34.58 11.32
CA THR A 284 34.11 36.03 11.58
C THR A 284 34.23 36.34 13.06
N CYS A 285 33.56 35.56 13.93
CA CYS A 285 33.67 35.74 15.38
C CYS A 285 35.12 35.58 15.88
N LYS A 286 35.92 34.69 15.28
CA LYS A 286 37.35 34.56 15.63
C LYS A 286 38.19 35.74 15.13
N MET A 287 37.84 36.33 13.98
CA MET A 287 38.56 37.48 13.44
C MET A 287 38.33 38.74 14.27
N ASP A 288 37.13 38.89 14.82
CA ASP A 288 36.72 40.06 15.63
C ASP A 288 36.80 39.81 17.16
N ASP A 289 37.53 38.77 17.59
CA ASP A 289 37.71 38.39 19.00
C ASP A 289 36.39 38.21 19.82
N VAL A 290 35.30 37.86 19.14
CA VAL A 290 34.00 37.56 19.76
C VAL A 290 34.00 36.14 20.33
N THR A 291 33.89 36.01 21.65
CA THR A 291 33.88 34.71 22.34
C THR A 291 32.50 34.29 22.86
N ARG A 292 31.55 35.22 22.94
CA ARG A 292 30.23 34.99 23.53
C ARG A 292 29.35 34.14 22.60
N ASP A 293 28.79 33.06 23.13
CA ASP A 293 27.89 32.11 22.47
C ASP A 293 28.41 31.41 21.19
N VAL A 294 29.68 31.61 20.81
CA VAL A 294 30.33 30.86 19.72
C VAL A 294 30.25 29.35 19.96
N ALA A 295 30.41 28.92 21.22
CA ALA A 295 30.29 27.51 21.60
C ALA A 295 28.87 26.96 21.36
N VAL A 296 27.83 27.78 21.51
CA VAL A 296 26.42 27.38 21.28
C VAL A 296 26.17 27.17 19.79
N VAL A 297 26.66 28.08 18.95
CA VAL A 297 26.58 27.95 17.48
C VAL A 297 27.36 26.71 17.01
N GLN A 298 28.56 26.49 17.55
CA GLN A 298 29.36 25.30 17.27
C GLN A 298 28.65 23.99 17.69
N GLU A 299 28.01 23.97 18.87
CA GLU A 299 27.24 22.81 19.32
C GLU A 299 26.04 22.53 18.41
N LYS A 300 25.27 23.56 18.02
CA LYS A 300 24.15 23.43 17.06
C LYS A 300 24.63 22.90 15.71
N LEU A 301 25.77 23.40 15.22
CA LEU A 301 26.40 22.93 13.98
C LEU A 301 26.80 21.45 14.06
N ASP A 302 27.45 21.04 15.15
CA ASP A 302 27.91 19.66 15.32
C ASP A 302 26.75 18.67 15.52
N LEU A 303 25.71 19.08 16.26
CA LEU A 303 24.48 18.31 16.39
C LEU A 303 23.82 18.09 15.03
N THR A 304 23.71 19.14 14.21
CA THR A 304 23.13 19.05 12.86
C THR A 304 23.95 18.17 11.93
N LYS A 305 25.29 18.26 11.98
CA LYS A 305 26.19 17.33 11.25
C LYS A 305 25.95 15.88 11.67
N HIS A 306 25.81 15.63 12.97
CA HIS A 306 25.53 14.30 13.50
C HIS A 306 24.16 13.77 13.04
N ARG A 307 23.10 14.60 13.12
CA ARG A 307 21.75 14.26 12.61
C ARG A 307 21.78 13.91 11.13
N TRP A 308 22.43 14.72 10.31
CA TRP A 308 22.54 14.48 8.87
C TRP A 308 23.29 13.19 8.54
N ALA A 309 24.40 12.93 9.23
CA ALA A 309 25.14 11.67 9.09
C ALA A 309 24.25 10.47 9.47
N LYS A 310 23.48 10.57 10.56
CA LYS A 310 22.57 9.52 11.01
C LYS A 310 21.42 9.28 10.02
N ILE A 311 20.85 10.33 9.45
CA ILE A 311 19.83 10.24 8.40
C ILE A 311 20.36 9.46 7.19
N LYS A 312 21.58 9.79 6.72
CA LYS A 312 22.20 9.09 5.58
C LYS A 312 22.46 7.62 5.89
N GLU A 313 23.07 7.34 7.05
CA GLU A 313 23.33 5.97 7.52
C GLU A 313 22.04 5.15 7.58
N LEU A 314 21.01 5.66 8.26
CA LEU A 314 19.72 4.97 8.37
C LEU A 314 19.05 4.78 7.02
N THR A 315 19.12 5.75 6.12
CA THR A 315 18.56 5.64 4.76
C THR A 315 19.23 4.51 4.00
N ASP A 316 20.56 4.43 4.04
CA ASP A 316 21.33 3.38 3.39
C ASP A 316 21.08 2.00 4.01
N GLU A 317 21.02 1.90 5.34
CA GLU A 317 20.65 0.66 6.06
C GLU A 317 19.26 0.18 5.64
N ARG A 318 18.26 1.07 5.63
CA ARG A 318 16.89 0.72 5.19
C ARG A 318 16.87 0.31 3.72
N LYS A 319 17.64 0.96 2.86
CA LYS A 319 17.77 0.59 1.44
C LYS A 319 18.33 -0.82 1.27
N GLN A 320 19.38 -1.16 2.00
CA GLN A 320 19.96 -2.51 1.96
C GLN A 320 18.95 -3.56 2.45
N GLN A 321 18.28 -3.31 3.57
CA GLN A 321 17.25 -4.20 4.11
C GLN A 321 16.05 -4.37 3.14
N MET A 322 15.64 -3.31 2.44
CA MET A 322 14.60 -3.39 1.40
C MET A 322 15.04 -4.27 0.22
N GLN A 323 16.30 -4.19 -0.21
CA GLN A 323 16.83 -5.05 -1.27
C GLN A 323 16.91 -6.51 -0.82
N GLU A 324 17.29 -6.77 0.43
CA GLU A 324 17.26 -8.11 1.02
C GLU A 324 15.84 -8.66 1.10
N ALA A 325 14.89 -7.87 1.61
CA ALA A 325 13.47 -8.23 1.63
C ALA A 325 12.94 -8.52 0.22
N GLN A 326 13.35 -7.77 -0.80
CA GLN A 326 12.98 -8.03 -2.20
C GLN A 326 13.51 -9.37 -2.70
N LYS A 327 14.77 -9.72 -2.36
CA LYS A 327 15.35 -11.04 -2.68
C LYS A 327 14.58 -12.15 -1.95
N LEU A 328 14.22 -11.93 -0.68
CA LEU A 328 13.43 -12.87 0.12
C LEU A 328 12.02 -13.08 -0.46
N VAL A 329 11.32 -12.02 -0.88
CA VAL A 329 10.00 -12.11 -1.54
C VAL A 329 10.09 -12.99 -2.78
N LYS A 330 11.09 -12.74 -3.65
CA LYS A 330 11.30 -13.54 -4.86
C LYS A 330 11.60 -15.00 -4.55
N LYS A 331 12.50 -15.25 -3.59
CA LYS A 331 12.88 -16.60 -3.15
C LYS A 331 11.70 -17.35 -2.52
N PHE A 332 10.92 -16.69 -1.68
CA PHE A 332 9.73 -17.28 -1.08
C PHE A 332 8.68 -17.62 -2.15
N GLN A 333 8.43 -16.69 -3.08
CA GLN A 333 7.52 -16.92 -4.19
C GLN A 333 7.96 -18.12 -5.05
N SER A 334 9.25 -18.24 -5.37
CA SER A 334 9.74 -19.37 -6.17
C SER A 334 9.61 -20.72 -5.46
N ILE A 335 9.65 -20.74 -4.14
CA ILE A 335 9.49 -21.96 -3.32
C ILE A 335 8.01 -22.33 -3.20
N VAL A 336 7.12 -21.35 -2.97
CA VAL A 336 5.70 -21.62 -2.67
C VAL A 336 4.83 -21.80 -3.91
N SER A 337 5.12 -21.10 -5.01
CA SER A 337 4.31 -21.19 -6.23
C SER A 337 4.14 -22.63 -6.77
N PRO A 338 5.19 -23.47 -6.82
CA PRO A 338 5.03 -24.87 -7.24
C PRO A 338 4.05 -25.66 -6.37
N TYR A 339 4.03 -25.42 -5.05
CA TYR A 339 3.09 -26.09 -4.16
C TYR A 339 1.65 -25.61 -4.36
N GLU A 340 1.44 -24.31 -4.56
CA GLU A 340 0.13 -23.74 -4.90
C GLU A 340 -0.38 -24.27 -6.24
N ASP A 341 0.50 -24.41 -7.23
CA ASP A 341 0.17 -24.99 -8.54
C ASP A 341 -0.16 -26.48 -8.44
N THR A 342 0.60 -27.25 -7.64
CA THR A 342 0.28 -28.65 -7.37
C THR A 342 -1.06 -28.78 -6.67
N LEU A 343 -1.37 -27.95 -5.66
CA LEU A 343 -2.67 -27.94 -5.01
C LEU A 343 -3.80 -27.68 -6.02
N ARG A 344 -3.67 -26.63 -6.84
CA ARG A 344 -4.63 -26.30 -7.91
C ARG A 344 -4.80 -27.42 -8.93
N ASN A 345 -3.73 -28.14 -9.26
CA ASN A 345 -3.79 -29.28 -10.18
C ASN A 345 -4.45 -30.51 -9.52
N CYS A 346 -4.24 -30.73 -8.23
CA CYS A 346 -4.96 -31.74 -7.45
C CYS A 346 -6.46 -31.42 -7.40
N GLU A 347 -6.84 -30.17 -7.14
CA GLU A 347 -8.25 -29.74 -7.15
C GLU A 347 -8.90 -30.07 -8.49
N LYS A 348 -8.23 -29.76 -9.61
CA LYS A 348 -8.72 -30.10 -10.95
C LYS A 348 -8.87 -31.61 -11.17
N ARG A 349 -7.89 -32.42 -10.75
CA ARG A 349 -7.95 -33.90 -10.87
C ARG A 349 -9.03 -34.52 -9.98
N SER A 350 -9.29 -33.93 -8.82
CA SER A 350 -10.28 -34.40 -7.84
C SER A 350 -11.74 -34.17 -8.26
N LYS A 351 -11.98 -33.34 -9.29
CA LYS A 351 -13.32 -33.09 -9.79
C LYS A 351 -13.85 -34.35 -10.48
N LYS A 352 -14.96 -34.88 -9.95
CA LYS A 352 -15.67 -36.03 -10.53
C LYS A 352 -16.18 -35.64 -11.93
N PRO A 353 -15.88 -36.42 -12.99
CA PRO A 353 -16.56 -36.30 -14.28
C PRO A 353 -18.07 -36.52 -14.12
N ARG A 354 -18.87 -35.92 -14.99
CA ARG A 354 -20.34 -36.10 -14.96
C ARG A 354 -20.77 -37.55 -15.14
N GLU A 355 -20.02 -38.31 -15.93
CA GLU A 355 -20.21 -39.74 -16.16
C GLU A 355 -18.82 -40.39 -16.14
N LEU A 356 -18.61 -41.37 -15.25
CA LEU A 356 -17.34 -42.10 -15.16
C LEU A 356 -17.29 -43.29 -16.15
N GLY A 357 -18.45 -43.70 -16.68
CA GLY A 357 -18.61 -44.91 -17.47
C GLY A 357 -18.66 -46.17 -16.61
N SER A 358 -19.06 -47.31 -17.19
CA SER A 358 -19.11 -48.61 -16.51
C SER A 358 -17.93 -49.53 -16.86
N GLU A 359 -17.04 -49.07 -17.74
CA GLU A 359 -15.86 -49.82 -18.13
C GLU A 359 -14.87 -49.90 -16.94
N PRO A 360 -14.42 -51.10 -16.55
CA PRO A 360 -13.47 -51.27 -15.45
C PRO A 360 -12.20 -50.42 -15.61
N GLU A 361 -11.74 -50.25 -16.85
CA GLU A 361 -10.56 -49.45 -17.19
C GLU A 361 -10.77 -47.95 -16.92
N ALA A 362 -11.97 -47.42 -17.20
CA ALA A 362 -12.29 -46.01 -16.96
C ALA A 362 -12.33 -45.69 -15.46
N LEU A 363 -12.96 -46.56 -14.66
CA LEU A 363 -13.02 -46.44 -13.20
C LEU A 363 -11.62 -46.55 -12.58
N GLN A 364 -10.79 -47.50 -13.03
CA GLN A 364 -9.43 -47.66 -12.55
C GLN A 364 -8.50 -46.50 -12.93
N ASN A 365 -8.64 -45.99 -14.16
CA ASN A 365 -7.90 -44.80 -14.58
C ASN A 365 -8.24 -43.58 -13.72
N TYR A 366 -9.50 -43.41 -13.32
CA TYR A 366 -9.88 -42.33 -12.43
C TYR A 366 -9.38 -42.56 -10.99
N LEU A 367 -9.42 -43.79 -10.48
CA LEU A 367 -8.87 -44.15 -9.18
C LEU A 367 -7.37 -43.85 -9.11
N THR A 368 -6.62 -44.22 -10.14
CA THR A 368 -5.19 -43.93 -10.26
C THR A 368 -4.93 -42.41 -10.27
N LYS A 369 -5.77 -41.62 -10.96
CA LYS A 369 -5.66 -40.14 -10.95
C LYS A 369 -5.85 -39.56 -9.54
N LEU A 370 -6.82 -40.07 -8.78
CA LEU A 370 -7.06 -39.63 -7.40
C LEU A 370 -5.93 -40.07 -6.45
N GLN A 371 -5.43 -41.30 -6.58
CA GLN A 371 -4.29 -41.79 -5.80
C GLN A 371 -3.03 -40.95 -6.06
N ASN A 372 -2.75 -40.62 -7.32
CA ASN A 372 -1.66 -39.70 -7.67
C ASN A 372 -1.88 -38.31 -7.07
N ALA A 373 -3.11 -37.79 -7.08
CA ALA A 373 -3.41 -36.51 -6.44
C ALA A 373 -3.18 -36.56 -4.92
N LYS A 374 -3.57 -37.65 -4.25
CA LYS A 374 -3.30 -37.86 -2.81
C LYS A 374 -1.80 -37.86 -2.51
N ASN A 375 -1.00 -38.59 -3.29
CA ASN A 375 0.46 -38.64 -3.13
C ASN A 375 1.12 -37.26 -3.32
N ASP A 376 0.64 -36.49 -4.29
CA ASP A 376 1.11 -35.13 -4.52
C ASP A 376 0.76 -34.20 -3.34
N LEU A 377 -0.44 -34.33 -2.77
CA LEU A 377 -0.86 -33.58 -1.57
C LEU A 377 -0.06 -33.96 -0.32
N ASP A 378 0.22 -35.26 -0.12
CA ASP A 378 1.11 -35.74 0.95
C ASP A 378 2.52 -35.14 0.81
N THR A 379 3.02 -35.04 -0.43
CA THR A 379 4.31 -34.41 -0.74
C THR A 379 4.29 -32.93 -0.39
N VAL A 380 3.25 -32.19 -0.81
CA VAL A 380 3.09 -30.76 -0.48
C VAL A 380 3.04 -30.55 1.04
N LYS A 381 2.21 -31.32 1.77
CA LYS A 381 2.09 -31.25 3.23
C LYS A 381 3.45 -31.44 3.91
N THR A 382 4.17 -32.49 3.53
CA THR A 382 5.46 -32.86 4.13
C THR A 382 6.52 -31.79 3.86
N GLN A 383 6.57 -31.23 2.65
CA GLN A 383 7.58 -30.24 2.28
C GLN A 383 7.27 -28.81 2.76
N ALA A 384 5.99 -28.42 2.81
CA ALA A 384 5.57 -27.08 3.21
C ALA A 384 5.50 -26.88 4.73
N ALA A 385 5.29 -27.94 5.53
CA ALA A 385 5.20 -27.83 7.00
C ALA A 385 6.50 -27.28 7.65
N PRO A 386 7.71 -27.77 7.32
CA PRO A 386 8.95 -27.19 7.83
C PRO A 386 9.16 -25.73 7.42
N LEU A 387 8.66 -25.33 6.25
CA LEU A 387 8.76 -23.96 5.76
C LEU A 387 8.02 -22.99 6.69
N LYS A 388 6.83 -23.36 7.17
CA LYS A 388 6.04 -22.57 8.14
C LYS A 388 6.84 -22.32 9.42
N SER A 389 7.42 -23.38 10.02
CA SER A 389 8.20 -23.27 11.26
C SER A 389 9.46 -22.42 11.08
N ARG A 390 10.15 -22.56 9.94
CA ARG A 390 11.33 -21.74 9.62
C ARG A 390 10.97 -20.26 9.46
N LEU A 391 9.85 -19.96 8.81
CA LEU A 391 9.37 -18.59 8.65
C LEU A 391 8.94 -17.98 9.99
N GLN A 392 8.30 -18.76 10.87
CA GLN A 392 7.96 -18.31 12.23
C GLN A 392 9.21 -18.03 13.07
N ALA A 393 10.21 -18.91 13.02
CA ALA A 393 11.49 -18.67 13.70
C ALA A 393 12.18 -17.41 13.17
N ALA A 394 12.21 -17.23 11.84
CA ALA A 394 12.76 -16.03 11.20
C ALA A 394 12.01 -14.75 11.61
N ASN A 395 10.68 -14.83 11.72
CA ASN A 395 9.83 -13.73 12.18
C ASN A 395 10.16 -13.34 13.63
N ASN A 396 10.39 -14.33 14.50
CA ASN A 396 10.69 -14.08 15.90
C ASN A 396 12.13 -13.58 16.12
N SER A 397 13.04 -13.84 15.18
CA SER A 397 14.44 -13.41 15.25
C SER A 397 14.73 -12.05 14.63
N SER A 398 13.82 -11.53 13.80
CA SER A 398 14.02 -10.24 13.11
C SER A 398 13.12 -9.17 13.70
N GLU A 399 13.71 -8.05 14.13
CA GLU A 399 12.95 -6.89 14.60
C GLU A 399 12.44 -6.02 13.43
N ILE A 400 13.11 -6.09 12.28
CA ILE A 400 12.85 -5.22 11.13
C ILE A 400 12.16 -5.96 10.00
N ILE A 401 12.59 -7.17 9.63
CA ILE A 401 11.99 -7.90 8.52
C ILE A 401 10.79 -8.70 9.02
N ASP A 402 9.63 -8.42 8.45
CA ASP A 402 8.35 -9.01 8.85
C ASP A 402 7.97 -10.17 7.91
N TYR A 403 7.96 -11.38 8.46
CA TYR A 403 7.61 -12.64 7.77
C TYR A 403 6.17 -13.09 8.05
N SER A 404 5.34 -12.29 8.72
CA SER A 404 3.96 -12.65 9.07
C SER A 404 3.11 -13.06 7.85
N ALA A 405 3.16 -12.29 6.77
CA ALA A 405 2.43 -12.59 5.54
C ALA A 405 2.87 -13.92 4.87
N PRO A 406 4.18 -14.21 4.70
CA PRO A 406 4.65 -15.54 4.32
C PRO A 406 4.16 -16.67 5.22
N VAL A 407 4.21 -16.49 6.55
CA VAL A 407 3.74 -17.50 7.52
C VAL A 407 2.26 -17.81 7.31
N GLU A 408 1.42 -16.78 7.20
CA GLU A 408 -0.02 -16.93 6.97
C GLU A 408 -0.30 -17.58 5.61
N ARG A 409 0.44 -17.21 4.56
CA ARG A 409 0.28 -17.82 3.23
C ARG A 409 0.61 -19.31 3.23
N VAL A 410 1.68 -19.74 3.90
CA VAL A 410 2.00 -21.16 4.04
C VAL A 410 0.98 -21.88 4.93
N ALA A 411 0.46 -21.23 5.97
CA ALA A 411 -0.62 -21.79 6.79
C ALA A 411 -1.86 -22.08 5.95
N ARG A 412 -2.33 -21.11 5.14
CA ARG A 412 -3.47 -21.31 4.24
C ARG A 412 -3.23 -22.42 3.21
N LEU A 413 -2.01 -22.51 2.66
CA LEU A 413 -1.64 -23.59 1.76
C LEU A 413 -1.76 -24.96 2.44
N LEU A 414 -1.26 -25.10 3.68
CA LEU A 414 -1.32 -26.34 4.44
C LEU A 414 -2.77 -26.72 4.80
N ASP A 415 -3.58 -25.75 5.24
CA ASP A 415 -4.98 -25.98 5.59
C ASP A 415 -5.79 -26.42 4.35
N GLY A 416 -5.60 -25.75 3.21
CA GLY A 416 -6.22 -26.14 1.93
C GLY A 416 -5.73 -27.50 1.41
N THR A 417 -4.45 -27.83 1.62
CA THR A 417 -3.89 -29.14 1.28
C THR A 417 -4.52 -30.24 2.10
N GLU A 418 -4.72 -30.03 3.41
CA GLU A 418 -5.33 -31.02 4.28
C GLU A 418 -6.80 -31.25 3.93
N SER A 419 -7.56 -30.17 3.76
CA SER A 419 -8.98 -30.27 3.39
C SER A 419 -9.19 -31.02 2.07
N LEU A 420 -8.40 -30.71 1.04
CA LEU A 420 -8.50 -31.43 -0.23
C LEU A 420 -8.04 -32.88 -0.11
N ARG A 421 -7.03 -33.15 0.72
CA ARG A 421 -6.51 -34.50 0.94
C ARG A 421 -7.57 -35.40 1.58
N GLU A 422 -8.34 -34.88 2.55
CA GLU A 422 -9.46 -35.59 3.15
C GLU A 422 -10.55 -35.90 2.11
N ASP A 423 -11.00 -34.90 1.34
CA ASP A 423 -11.97 -35.10 0.25
C ASP A 423 -11.50 -36.11 -0.80
N VAL A 424 -10.23 -36.05 -1.20
CA VAL A 424 -9.64 -37.03 -2.13
C VAL A 424 -9.57 -38.41 -1.50
N ALA A 425 -9.26 -38.54 -0.21
CA ALA A 425 -9.23 -39.83 0.47
C ALA A 425 -10.61 -40.48 0.53
N ASP A 426 -11.66 -39.71 0.82
CA ASP A 426 -13.05 -40.18 0.82
C ASP A 426 -13.48 -40.62 -0.58
N LYS A 427 -13.13 -39.84 -1.62
CA LYS A 427 -13.40 -40.21 -3.01
C LYS A 427 -12.66 -41.46 -3.45
N ILE A 428 -11.41 -41.65 -3.02
CA ILE A 428 -10.64 -42.88 -3.28
C ILE A 428 -11.32 -44.07 -2.63
N HIS A 429 -11.76 -43.95 -1.38
CA HIS A 429 -12.47 -45.03 -0.69
C HIS A 429 -13.75 -45.40 -1.43
N TRP A 430 -14.62 -44.43 -1.70
CA TRP A 430 -15.86 -44.64 -2.45
C TRP A 430 -15.61 -45.29 -3.82
N LEU A 431 -14.63 -44.78 -4.59
CA LEU A 431 -14.36 -45.29 -5.93
C LEU A 431 -13.74 -46.69 -5.89
N THR A 432 -12.98 -47.02 -4.84
CA THR A 432 -12.45 -48.38 -4.64
C THR A 432 -13.59 -49.37 -4.47
N ASP A 433 -14.58 -49.04 -3.62
CA ASP A 433 -15.77 -49.87 -3.43
C ASP A 433 -16.58 -50.00 -4.73
N VAL A 434 -16.73 -48.91 -5.51
CA VAL A 434 -17.41 -48.95 -6.81
C VAL A 434 -16.68 -49.83 -7.81
N VAL A 435 -15.36 -49.77 -7.89
CA VAL A 435 -14.55 -50.64 -8.77
C VAL A 435 -14.72 -52.10 -8.38
N GLU A 436 -14.63 -52.42 -7.08
CA GLU A 436 -14.79 -53.78 -6.56
C GLU A 436 -16.18 -54.33 -6.87
N LYS A 437 -17.24 -53.57 -6.55
CA LYS A 437 -18.62 -53.98 -6.80
C LYS A 437 -18.97 -54.07 -8.28
N THR A 438 -18.38 -53.21 -9.12
CA THR A 438 -18.53 -53.31 -10.59
C THR A 438 -17.87 -54.58 -11.11
N ALA A 439 -16.71 -54.97 -10.58
CA ALA A 439 -16.06 -56.23 -10.95
C ALA A 439 -16.89 -57.45 -10.50
N GLU A 440 -17.37 -57.46 -9.26
CA GLU A 440 -18.26 -58.51 -8.74
C GLU A 440 -19.53 -58.66 -9.59
N PHE A 441 -20.18 -57.53 -9.93
CA PHE A 441 -21.37 -57.49 -10.76
C PHE A 441 -21.10 -58.04 -12.16
N ASN A 442 -20.07 -57.54 -12.83
CA ASN A 442 -19.73 -57.97 -14.19
C ASN A 442 -19.39 -59.46 -14.23
N THR A 443 -18.62 -59.98 -13.28
CA THR A 443 -18.32 -61.42 -13.20
C THR A 443 -19.59 -62.25 -13.00
N ALA A 444 -20.47 -61.86 -12.07
CA ALA A 444 -21.68 -62.60 -11.77
C ALA A 444 -22.68 -62.59 -12.95
N VAL A 445 -22.88 -61.42 -13.56
CA VAL A 445 -23.75 -61.27 -14.74
C VAL A 445 -23.23 -62.08 -15.91
N THR A 446 -21.93 -62.01 -16.23
CA THR A 446 -21.36 -62.79 -17.33
C THR A 446 -21.45 -64.30 -17.10
N GLU A 447 -21.21 -64.78 -15.87
CA GLU A 447 -21.40 -66.20 -15.53
C GLU A 447 -22.86 -66.64 -15.77
N MET A 448 -23.82 -65.78 -15.43
CA MET A 448 -25.24 -66.06 -15.62
C MET A 448 -25.68 -65.95 -17.09
N GLU A 449 -25.15 -64.98 -17.84
CA GLU A 449 -25.33 -64.80 -19.30
C GLU A 449 -24.80 -66.02 -20.10
N GLU A 450 -23.72 -66.66 -19.63
CA GLU A 450 -23.17 -67.88 -20.25
C GLU A 450 -23.93 -69.15 -19.85
N TRP A 451 -24.51 -69.19 -18.66
CA TRP A 451 -25.22 -70.36 -18.12
C TRP A 451 -26.68 -70.43 -18.59
N LEU A 452 -27.42 -69.31 -18.56
CA LEU A 452 -28.85 -69.26 -18.87
C LEU A 452 -29.21 -69.91 -20.23
N PRO A 453 -28.54 -69.59 -21.36
CA PRO A 453 -28.89 -70.18 -22.65
C PRO A 453 -28.76 -71.70 -22.69
N LYS A 454 -27.83 -72.27 -21.91
CA LYS A 454 -27.61 -73.73 -21.86
C LYS A 454 -28.77 -74.42 -21.16
N VAL A 455 -29.24 -73.85 -20.05
CA VAL A 455 -30.33 -74.42 -19.24
C VAL A 455 -31.69 -74.13 -19.85
N GLU A 456 -31.90 -72.94 -20.42
CA GLU A 456 -33.09 -72.62 -21.21
C GLU A 456 -33.27 -73.63 -22.35
N LYS A 457 -32.20 -73.93 -23.10
CA LYS A 457 -32.22 -74.95 -24.14
C LYS A 457 -32.52 -76.35 -23.60
N SER A 458 -31.95 -76.73 -22.45
CA SER A 458 -32.25 -78.01 -21.79
C SER A 458 -33.73 -78.12 -21.41
N ALA A 459 -34.31 -77.03 -20.89
CA ALA A 459 -35.73 -76.96 -20.55
C ALA A 459 -36.65 -77.03 -21.79
N GLU A 460 -36.25 -76.43 -22.91
CA GLU A 460 -36.96 -76.55 -24.19
C GLU A 460 -36.97 -77.99 -24.73
N CYS A 461 -35.90 -78.76 -24.49
CA CYS A 461 -35.78 -80.15 -24.93
C CYS A 461 -36.62 -81.16 -24.13
N LEU A 462 -37.33 -80.74 -23.07
CA LEU A 462 -38.16 -81.63 -22.25
C LEU A 462 -39.41 -82.20 -22.97
N GLY A 463 -39.74 -81.68 -24.16
CA GLY A 463 -40.82 -82.18 -25.01
C GLY A 463 -42.24 -81.96 -24.44
N PRO A 464 -43.29 -82.44 -25.14
CA PRO A 464 -44.66 -82.40 -24.63
C PRO A 464 -44.82 -83.35 -23.43
N MET A 465 -45.78 -83.07 -22.54
CA MET A 465 -46.09 -83.98 -21.42
C MET A 465 -46.70 -85.28 -21.97
N SER A 466 -46.14 -86.43 -21.58
CA SER A 466 -46.63 -87.74 -22.01
C SER A 466 -47.91 -88.15 -21.26
N THR A 467 -48.64 -89.09 -21.82
CA THR A 467 -49.74 -89.82 -21.14
C THR A 467 -49.31 -91.21 -20.65
N ASP A 468 -48.10 -91.65 -21.00
CA ASP A 468 -47.50 -92.91 -20.54
C ASP A 468 -46.84 -92.72 -19.17
N LEU A 469 -47.18 -93.58 -18.20
CA LEU A 469 -46.74 -93.43 -16.81
C LEU A 469 -45.22 -93.56 -16.63
N GLU A 470 -44.54 -94.45 -17.36
CA GLU A 470 -43.07 -94.58 -17.25
C GLU A 470 -42.38 -93.34 -17.83
N ILE A 471 -42.86 -92.86 -18.97
CA ILE A 471 -42.34 -91.63 -19.59
C ILE A 471 -42.59 -90.41 -18.68
N ILE A 472 -43.75 -90.32 -18.01
CA ILE A 472 -44.03 -89.25 -17.05
C ILE A 472 -43.04 -89.27 -15.87
N LYS A 473 -42.74 -90.46 -15.31
CA LYS A 473 -41.76 -90.60 -14.22
C LYS A 473 -40.38 -90.09 -14.65
N ASP A 474 -39.96 -90.41 -15.87
CA ASP A 474 -38.68 -89.94 -16.41
C ASP A 474 -38.70 -88.43 -16.72
N GLN A 475 -39.81 -87.89 -17.23
CA GLN A 475 -39.98 -86.45 -17.43
C GLN A 475 -39.94 -85.67 -16.11
N ILE A 476 -40.49 -86.22 -15.02
CA ILE A 476 -40.41 -85.61 -13.68
C ILE A 476 -38.95 -85.57 -13.21
N LYS A 477 -38.22 -86.69 -13.30
CA LYS A 477 -36.80 -86.73 -12.95
C LYS A 477 -36.00 -85.70 -13.75
N ALA A 478 -36.19 -85.64 -15.06
CA ALA A 478 -35.51 -84.67 -15.92
C ALA A 478 -35.82 -83.20 -15.53
N VAL A 479 -37.07 -82.88 -15.20
CA VAL A 479 -37.43 -81.54 -14.69
C VAL A 479 -36.78 -81.27 -13.32
N GLN A 480 -36.72 -82.25 -12.43
CA GLN A 480 -36.10 -82.13 -11.11
C GLN A 480 -34.60 -81.92 -11.19
N GLU A 481 -33.91 -82.58 -12.13
CA GLU A 481 -32.48 -82.35 -12.39
C GLU A 481 -32.21 -80.92 -12.85
N ILE A 482 -33.01 -80.39 -13.79
CA ILE A 482 -32.88 -79.01 -14.25
C ILE A 482 -33.24 -78.02 -13.12
N LEU A 483 -34.30 -78.29 -12.34
CA LEU A 483 -34.65 -77.47 -11.18
C LEU A 483 -33.54 -77.43 -10.14
N HIS A 484 -32.85 -78.55 -9.91
CA HIS A 484 -31.69 -78.59 -9.04
C HIS A 484 -30.56 -77.71 -9.56
N GLU A 485 -30.26 -77.75 -10.87
CA GLU A 485 -29.27 -76.87 -11.49
C GLU A 485 -29.64 -75.37 -11.34
N VAL A 486 -30.93 -75.04 -11.50
CA VAL A 486 -31.45 -73.68 -11.30
C VAL A 486 -31.35 -73.23 -9.84
N GLU A 487 -31.60 -74.12 -8.88
CA GLU A 487 -31.46 -73.83 -7.45
C GLU A 487 -30.00 -73.60 -7.06
N VAL A 488 -29.05 -74.35 -7.64
CA VAL A 488 -27.60 -74.13 -7.42
C VAL A 488 -27.17 -72.73 -7.86
N LYS A 489 -27.84 -72.13 -8.85
CA LYS A 489 -27.55 -70.76 -9.34
C LYS A 489 -28.30 -69.65 -8.61
N LYS A 490 -29.18 -69.97 -7.66
CA LYS A 490 -29.90 -68.97 -6.88
C LYS A 490 -28.99 -67.98 -6.14
N PRO A 491 -27.90 -68.39 -5.45
CA PRO A 491 -27.00 -67.44 -4.79
C PRO A 491 -26.31 -66.48 -5.77
N LEU A 492 -26.09 -66.92 -7.01
CA LEU A 492 -25.52 -66.07 -8.06
C LEU A 492 -26.54 -65.00 -8.50
N ASN A 493 -27.81 -65.37 -8.67
CA ASN A 493 -28.90 -64.43 -8.97
C ASN A 493 -29.07 -63.39 -7.84
N GLU A 494 -29.09 -63.85 -6.59
CA GLU A 494 -29.17 -62.96 -5.40
C GLU A 494 -27.95 -62.02 -5.32
N LYS A 495 -26.76 -62.49 -5.71
CA LYS A 495 -25.55 -61.63 -5.80
C LYS A 495 -25.67 -60.57 -6.89
N ILE A 496 -26.23 -60.89 -8.06
CA ILE A 496 -26.48 -59.93 -9.14
C ILE A 496 -27.47 -58.85 -8.66
N GLU A 497 -28.55 -59.25 -8.01
CA GLU A 497 -29.53 -58.33 -7.41
C GLU A 497 -28.86 -57.39 -6.40
N ALA A 498 -28.16 -57.94 -5.40
CA ALA A 498 -27.53 -57.16 -4.34
C ALA A 498 -26.45 -56.20 -4.87
N THR A 499 -25.61 -56.64 -5.81
CA THR A 499 -24.56 -55.79 -6.40
C THR A 499 -25.14 -54.73 -7.33
N SER A 500 -26.19 -55.04 -8.09
CA SER A 500 -26.93 -54.07 -8.91
C SER A 500 -27.57 -52.98 -8.05
N ASP A 501 -28.28 -53.37 -7.00
CA ASP A 501 -28.94 -52.42 -6.09
C ASP A 501 -27.93 -51.48 -5.43
N TRP A 502 -26.83 -52.04 -4.92
CA TRP A 502 -25.77 -51.23 -4.33
C TRP A 502 -25.15 -50.27 -5.35
N LEU A 503 -24.81 -50.73 -6.55
CA LEU A 503 -24.21 -49.89 -7.59
C LEU A 503 -25.15 -48.77 -8.05
N THR A 504 -26.45 -49.06 -8.17
CA THR A 504 -27.45 -48.06 -8.57
C THR A 504 -27.67 -47.01 -7.49
N GLN A 505 -27.53 -47.38 -6.22
CA GLN A 505 -27.56 -46.44 -5.10
C GLN A 505 -26.26 -45.60 -5.03
N ALA A 506 -25.10 -46.24 -5.12
CA ALA A 506 -23.79 -45.60 -5.03
C ALA A 506 -23.49 -44.64 -6.20
N ARG A 507 -24.13 -44.85 -7.36
CA ARG A 507 -23.96 -44.07 -8.59
C ARG A 507 -25.24 -43.36 -9.01
N ASN A 508 -26.10 -43.01 -8.05
CA ASN A 508 -27.40 -42.38 -8.30
C ASN A 508 -27.32 -41.04 -9.08
N ASP A 509 -26.16 -40.39 -9.06
CA ASP A 509 -25.84 -39.16 -9.77
C ASP A 509 -25.44 -39.39 -11.24
N GLU A 510 -25.28 -40.65 -11.66
CA GLU A 510 -24.92 -41.09 -13.01
C GLU A 510 -26.09 -41.86 -13.68
N PRO A 511 -27.21 -41.19 -14.04
CA PRO A 511 -28.46 -41.86 -14.43
C PRO A 511 -28.33 -42.77 -15.65
N LYS A 512 -27.42 -42.46 -16.59
CA LYS A 512 -27.16 -43.33 -17.74
C LYS A 512 -26.51 -44.65 -17.33
N GLU A 513 -25.60 -44.60 -16.38
CA GLU A 513 -24.87 -45.79 -15.92
C GLU A 513 -25.77 -46.65 -15.03
N VAL A 514 -26.58 -46.00 -14.18
CA VAL A 514 -27.68 -46.65 -13.44
C VAL A 514 -28.63 -47.39 -14.40
N GLY A 515 -29.00 -46.75 -15.52
CA GLY A 515 -29.84 -47.36 -16.56
C GLY A 515 -29.24 -48.64 -17.13
N LYS A 516 -27.96 -48.60 -17.53
CA LYS A 516 -27.24 -49.77 -18.08
C LYS A 516 -27.14 -50.93 -17.07
N ILE A 517 -26.86 -50.63 -15.80
CA ILE A 517 -26.77 -51.64 -14.73
C ILE A 517 -28.13 -52.32 -14.53
N LYS A 518 -29.21 -51.53 -14.47
CA LYS A 518 -30.59 -52.05 -14.32
C LYS A 518 -31.04 -52.87 -15.52
N GLU A 519 -30.69 -52.45 -16.73
CA GLU A 519 -31.03 -53.18 -17.96
C GLU A 519 -30.34 -54.55 -17.99
N ARG A 520 -29.03 -54.61 -17.75
CA ARG A 520 -28.28 -55.88 -17.76
C ARG A 520 -28.69 -56.83 -16.64
N SER A 521 -28.86 -56.32 -15.42
CA SER A 521 -29.32 -57.15 -14.30
C SER A 521 -30.75 -57.63 -14.51
N GLY A 522 -31.64 -56.74 -14.96
CA GLY A 522 -33.04 -57.04 -15.25
C GLY A 522 -33.21 -58.17 -16.26
N ASP A 523 -32.50 -58.14 -17.40
CA ASP A 523 -32.58 -59.21 -18.41
C ASP A 523 -32.28 -60.59 -17.82
N VAL A 524 -31.16 -60.69 -17.08
CA VAL A 524 -30.70 -61.93 -16.49
C VAL A 524 -31.64 -62.43 -15.39
N ILE A 525 -32.05 -61.55 -14.48
CA ILE A 525 -32.94 -61.87 -13.36
C ILE A 525 -34.33 -62.28 -13.87
N ASP A 526 -34.86 -61.58 -14.86
CA ASP A 526 -36.18 -61.87 -15.44
C ASP A 526 -36.17 -63.23 -16.15
N ARG A 527 -35.11 -63.54 -16.91
CA ARG A 527 -34.94 -64.84 -17.57
C ARG A 527 -34.82 -65.98 -16.57
N TYR A 528 -33.99 -65.83 -15.54
CA TYR A 528 -33.86 -66.79 -14.45
C TYR A 528 -35.22 -67.07 -13.77
N ASN A 529 -35.91 -66.02 -13.34
CA ASN A 529 -37.19 -66.13 -12.65
C ASN A 529 -38.29 -66.72 -13.54
N LYS A 530 -38.28 -66.39 -14.85
CA LYS A 530 -39.19 -66.97 -15.83
C LYS A 530 -38.94 -68.46 -16.00
N LEU A 531 -37.69 -68.88 -16.15
CA LEU A 531 -37.30 -70.29 -16.28
C LEU A 531 -37.69 -71.09 -15.03
N LEU A 532 -37.37 -70.58 -13.83
CA LEU A 532 -37.74 -71.20 -12.56
C LEU A 532 -39.25 -71.41 -12.45
N LYS A 533 -40.05 -70.37 -12.73
CA LYS A 533 -41.52 -70.47 -12.72
C LYS A 533 -42.04 -71.46 -13.75
N GLN A 534 -41.46 -71.51 -14.94
CA GLN A 534 -41.85 -72.45 -16.00
C GLN A 534 -41.60 -73.91 -15.58
N LEU A 535 -40.41 -74.20 -15.03
CA LEU A 535 -40.04 -75.54 -14.58
C LEU A 535 -40.87 -76.00 -13.38
N GLN A 536 -41.07 -75.14 -12.37
CA GLN A 536 -41.94 -75.44 -11.22
C GLN A 536 -43.38 -75.70 -11.65
N ASN A 537 -43.89 -74.94 -12.62
CA ASN A 537 -45.22 -75.17 -13.18
C ASN A 537 -45.31 -76.49 -13.94
N ARG A 538 -44.25 -76.87 -14.67
CA ARG A 538 -44.19 -78.15 -15.39
C ARG A 538 -44.10 -79.32 -14.42
N GLU A 539 -43.25 -79.25 -13.40
CA GLU A 539 -43.13 -80.27 -12.34
C GLU A 539 -44.50 -80.51 -11.67
N ARG A 540 -45.19 -79.43 -11.27
CA ARG A 540 -46.51 -79.54 -10.65
C ARG A 540 -47.53 -80.22 -11.56
N LYS A 541 -47.57 -79.84 -12.85
CA LYS A 541 -48.49 -80.44 -13.83
C LYS A 541 -48.18 -81.92 -14.05
N LEU A 542 -46.91 -82.28 -14.24
CA LEU A 542 -46.50 -83.67 -14.38
C LEU A 542 -46.83 -84.49 -13.14
N GLY A 543 -46.67 -83.94 -11.93
CA GLY A 543 -47.07 -84.60 -10.68
C GLY A 543 -48.58 -84.83 -10.58
N VAL A 544 -49.41 -83.89 -11.05
CA VAL A 544 -50.86 -84.09 -11.15
C VAL A 544 -51.19 -85.20 -12.16
N ILE A 545 -50.61 -85.14 -13.36
CA ILE A 545 -50.84 -86.16 -14.41
C ILE A 545 -50.37 -87.54 -13.92
N GLN A 546 -49.21 -87.64 -13.27
CA GLN A 546 -48.71 -88.89 -12.71
C GLN A 546 -49.71 -89.48 -11.72
N LYS A 547 -50.26 -88.66 -10.81
CA LYS A 547 -51.26 -89.11 -9.85
C LYS A 547 -52.54 -89.60 -10.53
N GLU A 548 -53.04 -88.85 -11.51
CA GLU A 548 -54.25 -89.23 -12.27
C GLU A 548 -54.04 -90.51 -13.08
N MET A 549 -52.89 -90.65 -13.76
CA MET A 549 -52.55 -91.84 -14.54
C MET A 549 -52.38 -93.07 -13.65
N SER A 550 -51.69 -92.96 -12.52
CA SER A 550 -51.59 -94.06 -11.55
C SER A 550 -52.96 -94.47 -11.00
N MET A 551 -53.85 -93.51 -10.70
CA MET A 551 -55.23 -93.83 -10.32
C MET A 551 -56.00 -94.54 -11.44
N SER A 552 -55.78 -94.15 -12.70
CA SER A 552 -56.43 -94.82 -13.84
C SER A 552 -55.90 -96.23 -14.06
N GLU A 553 -54.61 -96.47 -13.88
CA GLU A 553 -53.98 -97.80 -13.97
C GLU A 553 -54.51 -98.73 -12.86
N GLU A 554 -54.61 -98.22 -11.63
CA GLU A 554 -55.25 -98.92 -10.50
C GLU A 554 -56.74 -99.27 -10.74
N LEU A 555 -57.45 -98.48 -11.55
CA LEU A 555 -58.86 -98.74 -11.92
C LEU A 555 -59.00 -99.66 -13.13
N ILE A 556 -58.02 -99.67 -14.03
CA ILE A 556 -57.98 -100.54 -15.22
C ILE A 556 -57.63 -101.97 -14.82
N GLU A 557 -56.73 -102.20 -13.87
CA GLU A 557 -56.30 -103.54 -13.46
C GLU A 557 -57.47 -104.45 -13.01
N PRO A 558 -58.45 -103.99 -12.19
CA PRO A 558 -59.66 -104.76 -11.89
C PRO A 558 -60.59 -104.95 -13.10
N LEU A 559 -60.68 -103.96 -14.00
CA LEU A 559 -61.49 -104.03 -15.22
C LEU A 559 -60.91 -105.05 -16.20
N GLU A 560 -59.59 -105.08 -16.39
CA GLU A 560 -58.88 -106.08 -17.18
C GLU A 560 -59.08 -107.48 -16.63
N GLN A 561 -59.06 -107.65 -15.30
CA GLN A 561 -59.43 -108.93 -14.69
C GLN A 561 -60.88 -109.35 -14.99
N VAL A 562 -61.83 -108.40 -14.96
CA VAL A 562 -63.22 -108.68 -15.33
C VAL A 562 -63.34 -109.00 -16.82
N PHE A 563 -62.67 -108.28 -17.70
CA PHE A 563 -62.67 -108.55 -19.13
C PHE A 563 -62.05 -109.90 -19.44
N ALA A 564 -60.91 -110.26 -18.82
CA ALA A 564 -60.31 -111.58 -18.97
C ALA A 564 -61.26 -112.68 -18.53
N GLN A 565 -61.98 -112.49 -17.42
CA GLN A 565 -63.03 -113.42 -16.98
C GLN A 565 -64.19 -113.52 -17.99
N VAL A 566 -64.63 -112.40 -18.57
CA VAL A 566 -65.69 -112.37 -19.59
C VAL A 566 -65.23 -113.02 -20.90
N GLU A 567 -64.00 -112.78 -21.32
CA GLU A 567 -63.40 -113.34 -22.53
C GLU A 567 -63.25 -114.86 -22.42
N GLU A 568 -62.81 -115.36 -21.26
CA GLU A 568 -62.81 -116.79 -20.92
C GLU A 568 -64.23 -117.39 -20.96
N LEU A 569 -65.24 -116.68 -20.44
CA LEU A 569 -66.64 -117.11 -20.50
C LEU A 569 -67.20 -117.13 -21.94
N VAL A 570 -66.77 -116.21 -22.80
CA VAL A 570 -67.19 -116.13 -24.21
C VAL A 570 -66.48 -117.17 -25.07
N GLU A 571 -65.19 -117.41 -24.88
CA GLU A 571 -64.48 -118.51 -25.55
C GLU A 571 -65.03 -119.89 -25.15
N ALA A 572 -65.51 -120.02 -23.90
CA ALA A 572 -66.18 -121.23 -23.43
C ALA A 572 -67.64 -121.37 -23.93
N ALA A 573 -68.19 -120.37 -24.62
CA ALA A 573 -69.57 -120.39 -25.11
C ALA A 573 -69.69 -121.17 -26.45
N PRO A 574 -70.70 -122.05 -26.60
CA PRO A 574 -70.93 -122.78 -27.85
C PRO A 574 -71.40 -121.85 -28.99
N PRO A 575 -71.24 -122.23 -30.28
CA PRO A 575 -71.60 -121.39 -31.42
C PRO A 575 -73.10 -121.05 -31.46
N VAL A 576 -73.41 -119.80 -31.80
CA VAL A 576 -74.77 -119.25 -31.81
C VAL A 576 -75.65 -119.94 -32.86
N SER A 577 -76.72 -120.60 -32.39
CA SER A 577 -77.79 -121.22 -33.17
C SER A 577 -78.83 -120.17 -33.62
N PHE A 578 -79.34 -120.27 -34.85
CA PHE A 578 -80.29 -119.32 -35.47
C PHE A 578 -81.78 -119.64 -35.23
N GLU A 579 -82.13 -120.43 -34.21
CA GLU A 579 -83.52 -120.77 -33.90
C GLU A 579 -84.16 -119.80 -32.88
N ALA A 580 -85.28 -119.17 -33.27
CA ALA A 580 -85.91 -118.04 -32.57
C ALA A 580 -86.37 -118.33 -31.12
N GLN A 581 -86.50 -119.60 -30.72
CA GLN A 581 -86.90 -119.98 -29.35
C GLN A 581 -85.72 -120.07 -28.36
N GLU A 582 -84.48 -120.19 -28.84
CA GLU A 582 -83.29 -120.27 -27.96
C GLU A 582 -82.63 -118.90 -27.73
N VAL A 583 -82.93 -117.91 -28.57
CA VAL A 583 -82.45 -116.52 -28.41
C VAL A 583 -83.06 -115.85 -27.18
N GLU A 584 -84.33 -116.14 -26.86
CA GLU A 584 -85.04 -115.57 -25.71
C GLU A 584 -84.48 -116.10 -24.37
N ALA A 585 -84.05 -117.37 -24.33
CA ALA A 585 -83.43 -117.99 -23.16
C ALA A 585 -81.95 -117.58 -22.95
N HIS A 586 -81.22 -117.27 -24.02
CA HIS A 586 -79.86 -116.73 -23.91
C HIS A 586 -79.85 -115.26 -23.46
N LEU A 587 -80.83 -114.45 -23.88
CA LEU A 587 -80.95 -113.05 -23.47
C LEU A 587 -81.30 -112.87 -21.98
N GLU A 588 -81.96 -113.84 -21.34
CA GLU A 588 -82.25 -113.80 -19.90
C GLU A 588 -81.02 -114.06 -19.01
N LYS A 589 -80.00 -114.75 -19.54
CA LYS A 589 -78.75 -115.08 -18.82
C LYS A 589 -77.66 -114.02 -18.93
N ILE A 590 -77.84 -113.02 -19.80
CA ILE A 590 -76.86 -111.95 -20.05
C ILE A 590 -77.27 -110.63 -19.37
N LYS A 591 -78.42 -110.58 -18.67
CA LYS A 591 -78.73 -109.53 -17.70
C LYS A 591 -78.02 -109.79 -16.38
#